data_AF-A0A956QJC6-F1
#
_entry.id   AF-A0A956QJC6-F1
#
_cell.length_a   1.000
_cell.length_b   1.000
_cell.length_c   1.000
_cell.angle_alpha   90.00
_cell.angle_beta   90.00
_cell.angle_gamma   90.00
#
_symmetry.space_group_name_H-M   'P 1'
#
loop_
_entity.id
_entity.type
_entity.pdbx_description
1 polymer ?
#
loop_
_entity_poly.entity_id
_entity_poly.type
_entity_poly.pdbx_seq_one_letter_code
_entity_poly.pdbx_strand_id
1 'polypeptide(L)'
;MAGITGSNNEGQAPKDILTRLATLDRRIIFLVIAIAVVIPVIVPLGLPITPTKSVIGAYDYTEKLKPGSLLLFSYDYGPSTKVELHPMVLAAMDQVLKKDCKIVGMALFPEGQALCDESFATMMKLHPDKKYGVDLVNLGYKAGNEGVLVSLGIDFRGLFPVDARGTPLSDIPALRKITRLQDFDLVASYSAGY
;
A
#
# COMPACT_ATOMS: atom_id res chain seq x y z
N MET A 1 69.04 -18.19 -4.83
CA MET A 1 68.13 -18.13 -3.66
C MET A 1 68.49 -16.88 -2.88
N ALA A 2 67.67 -15.84 -2.67
CA ALA A 2 66.28 -15.51 -2.94
C ALA A 2 66.21 -13.96 -3.05
N GLY A 3 65.55 -13.37 -4.08
CA GLY A 3 64.24 -12.67 -3.98
C GLY A 3 64.33 -11.34 -3.19
N ILE A 4 64.60 -10.17 -3.77
CA ILE A 4 63.75 -9.25 -4.57
C ILE A 4 62.44 -8.83 -3.85
N THR A 5 62.46 -7.56 -3.40
CA THR A 5 61.41 -6.52 -3.28
C THR A 5 59.98 -6.88 -2.84
N GLY A 6 59.45 -6.08 -1.91
CA GLY A 6 58.01 -5.96 -1.72
C GLY A 6 57.63 -5.00 -0.60
N SER A 7 57.73 -3.69 -0.88
CA SER A 7 56.83 -2.70 -0.29
C SER A 7 55.39 -3.22 -0.40
N ASN A 8 54.61 -3.16 0.68
CA ASN A 8 53.22 -2.71 0.61
C ASN A 8 52.69 -2.43 2.02
N ASN A 9 52.68 -1.14 2.33
CA ASN A 9 51.98 -0.53 3.45
C ASN A 9 50.48 -0.47 3.08
N GLU A 10 49.78 -1.61 3.17
CA GLU A 10 48.33 -1.68 2.97
C GLU A 10 47.59 -1.55 4.32
N GLY A 11 47.06 -0.35 4.56
CA GLY A 11 45.73 -0.16 5.15
C GLY A 11 45.47 -0.72 6.55
N GLN A 12 46.21 -0.28 7.57
CA GLN A 12 45.92 -0.61 8.97
C GLN A 12 44.80 0.26 9.57
N ALA A 13 43.55 0.09 9.12
CA ALA A 13 42.32 0.43 9.85
C ALA A 13 41.09 -0.29 9.21
N PRO A 14 40.05 -0.76 9.97
CA PRO A 14 39.80 -0.56 11.39
C PRO A 14 39.27 -1.84 12.09
N LYS A 15 40.13 -2.77 12.53
CA LYS A 15 39.69 -3.78 13.52
C LYS A 15 39.32 -3.10 14.85
N ASP A 16 39.98 -1.98 15.17
CA ASP A 16 39.83 -1.27 16.45
C ASP A 16 38.50 -0.52 16.61
N ILE A 17 37.96 0.09 15.54
CA ILE A 17 36.66 0.80 15.61
C ILE A 17 35.50 -0.19 15.79
N LEU A 18 35.54 -1.31 15.07
CA LEU A 18 34.51 -2.35 15.17
C LEU A 18 34.53 -3.03 16.55
N THR A 19 35.72 -3.28 17.12
CA THR A 19 35.83 -3.82 18.48
C THR A 19 35.37 -2.82 19.55
N ARG A 20 35.66 -1.52 19.40
CA ARG A 20 35.16 -0.47 20.31
C ARG A 20 33.65 -0.24 20.21
N LEU A 21 33.06 -0.39 19.02
CA LEU A 21 31.61 -0.38 18.84
C LEU A 21 30.94 -1.63 19.43
N ALA A 22 31.63 -2.77 19.44
CA ALA A 22 31.13 -4.00 20.04
C ALA A 22 31.20 -4.03 21.57
N THR A 23 32.12 -3.26 22.19
CA THR A 23 32.24 -3.14 23.66
C THR A 23 31.47 -1.96 24.25
N LEU A 24 30.83 -1.15 23.41
CA LEU A 24 30.01 -0.02 23.82
C LEU A 24 28.77 -0.50 24.61
N ASP A 25 28.52 0.13 25.76
CA ASP A 25 27.34 -0.18 26.57
C ASP A 25 26.08 0.03 25.72
N ARG A 26 25.25 -1.02 25.63
CA ARG A 26 23.94 -1.00 24.95
C ARG A 26 23.09 0.22 25.33
N ARG A 27 23.22 0.74 26.56
CA ARG A 27 22.52 1.95 27.03
C ARG A 27 22.91 3.19 26.23
N ILE A 28 24.19 3.35 25.91
CA ILE A 28 24.68 4.47 25.11
C ILE A 28 24.17 4.32 23.68
N ILE A 29 24.17 3.10 23.14
CA ILE A 29 23.61 2.81 21.81
C ILE A 29 22.13 3.20 21.76
N PHE A 30 21.32 2.76 22.72
CA PHE A 30 19.90 3.13 22.78
C PHE A 30 19.68 4.63 22.98
N LEU A 31 20.53 5.31 23.77
CA LEU A 31 20.44 6.76 23.95
C LEU A 31 20.74 7.51 22.64
N VAL A 32 21.77 7.09 21.91
CA VAL A 32 22.12 7.68 20.60
C VAL A 32 21.01 7.45 19.60
N ILE A 33 20.44 6.24 19.53
CA ILE A 33 19.29 5.95 18.67
C ILE A 33 18.07 6.80 19.07
N ALA A 34 17.79 6.92 20.37
CA ALA A 34 16.68 7.73 20.86
C ALA A 34 16.84 9.20 20.46
N ILE A 35 18.03 9.78 20.64
CA ILE A 35 18.34 11.15 20.21
C ILE A 35 18.19 11.27 18.68
N ALA A 36 18.70 10.30 17.92
CA ALA A 36 18.61 10.28 16.47
C ALA A 36 17.16 10.21 15.93
N VAL A 37 16.22 9.62 16.69
CA VAL A 37 14.79 9.60 16.34
C VAL A 37 14.06 10.85 16.84
N VAL A 38 14.36 11.32 18.06
CA VAL A 38 13.68 12.47 18.67
C VAL A 38 13.99 13.77 17.94
N ILE A 39 15.24 13.97 17.49
CA ILE A 39 15.65 15.21 16.81
C ILE A 39 14.82 15.44 15.52
N PRO A 40 14.74 14.51 14.55
CA PRO A 40 13.93 14.71 13.34
C PRO A 40 12.42 14.88 13.60
N VAL A 41 11.92 14.32 14.71
CA VAL A 41 10.51 14.45 15.10
C VAL A 41 10.20 15.85 15.63
N ILE A 42 11.11 16.47 16.41
CA ILE A 42 10.94 17.84 16.93
C ILE A 42 11.33 18.89 15.88
N VAL A 43 12.38 18.62 15.11
CA VAL A 43 12.93 19.51 14.09
C VAL A 43 12.83 18.78 12.74
N PRO A 44 11.71 18.93 12.01
CA PRO A 44 11.55 18.29 10.71
C PRO A 44 12.64 18.78 9.76
N LEU A 45 13.43 17.85 9.25
CA LEU A 45 14.64 18.14 8.46
C LEU A 45 14.35 18.76 7.08
N GLY A 46 13.08 18.82 6.66
CA GLY A 46 12.67 19.45 5.40
C GLY A 46 13.35 18.87 4.16
N LEU A 47 13.77 17.61 4.21
CA LEU A 47 14.49 16.97 3.12
C LEU A 47 13.63 16.98 1.84
N PRO A 48 14.18 17.43 0.69
CA PRO A 48 13.42 17.48 -0.55
C PRO A 48 13.09 16.07 -1.02
N ILE A 49 11.80 15.75 -1.06
CA ILE A 49 11.31 14.50 -1.65
C ILE A 49 11.01 14.77 -3.12
N THR A 50 11.89 14.30 -4.00
CA THR A 50 11.65 14.39 -5.44
C THR A 50 10.86 13.17 -5.89
N PRO A 51 9.64 13.32 -6.43
CA PRO A 51 8.85 12.18 -6.89
C PRO A 51 9.54 11.52 -8.08
N THR A 52 9.55 10.19 -8.10
CA THR A 52 10.09 9.42 -9.22
C THR A 52 9.14 9.49 -10.42
N LYS A 53 9.64 9.15 -11.62
CA LYS A 53 8.81 9.11 -12.84
C LYS A 53 7.59 8.20 -12.68
N SER A 54 7.73 7.08 -11.96
CA SER A 54 6.62 6.15 -11.71
C SER A 54 5.54 6.77 -10.82
N VAL A 55 5.93 7.53 -9.78
CA VAL A 55 4.98 8.24 -8.91
C VAL A 55 4.21 9.31 -9.69
N ILE A 56 4.91 10.11 -10.50
CA ILE A 56 4.29 11.13 -11.35
C ILE A 56 3.33 10.47 -12.34
N GLY A 57 3.76 9.38 -12.99
CA GLY A 57 2.92 8.65 -13.95
C GLY A 57 1.65 8.08 -13.34
N ALA A 58 1.74 7.49 -12.14
CA ALA A 58 0.57 6.98 -11.42
C ALA A 58 -0.40 8.11 -11.02
N TYR A 59 0.14 9.23 -10.53
CA TYR A 59 -0.64 10.41 -10.19
C TYR A 59 -1.35 10.98 -11.43
N ASP A 60 -0.62 11.23 -12.51
CA ASP A 60 -1.16 11.78 -13.75
C ASP A 60 -2.18 10.86 -14.42
N TYR A 61 -1.99 9.54 -14.33
CA TYR A 61 -2.96 8.58 -14.83
C TYR A 61 -4.26 8.67 -14.05
N THR A 62 -4.17 8.70 -12.72
CA THR A 62 -5.32 8.89 -11.83
C THR A 62 -6.02 10.22 -12.11
N GLU A 63 -5.25 11.28 -12.39
CA GLU A 63 -5.80 12.59 -12.74
C GLU A 63 -6.52 12.64 -14.10
N LYS A 64 -6.26 11.69 -15.00
CA LYS A 64 -6.93 11.61 -16.30
C LYS A 64 -8.19 10.74 -16.29
N LEU A 65 -8.49 10.08 -15.17
CA LEU A 65 -9.71 9.29 -15.01
C LEU A 65 -10.95 10.17 -15.16
N LYS A 66 -11.98 9.61 -15.80
CA LYS A 66 -13.23 10.31 -16.06
C LYS A 66 -14.20 10.08 -14.89
N PRO A 67 -15.13 11.01 -14.63
CA PRO A 67 -16.22 10.77 -13.69
C PRO A 67 -16.94 9.45 -13.98
N GLY A 68 -17.21 8.67 -12.94
CA GLY A 68 -17.80 7.35 -13.05
C GLY A 68 -16.83 6.21 -13.39
N SER A 69 -15.53 6.49 -13.59
CA SER A 69 -14.51 5.44 -13.70
C SER A 69 -14.52 4.54 -12.46
N LEU A 70 -14.26 3.25 -12.67
CA LEU A 70 -14.31 2.23 -11.63
C LEU A 70 -12.93 1.65 -11.36
N LEU A 71 -12.53 1.66 -10.10
CA LEU A 71 -11.22 1.22 -9.66
C LEU A 71 -11.33 0.03 -8.71
N LEU A 72 -10.42 -0.94 -8.85
CA LEU A 72 -10.28 -2.07 -7.96
C LEU A 72 -9.11 -1.82 -7.00
N PHE A 73 -9.38 -1.77 -5.70
CA PHE A 73 -8.40 -1.57 -4.65
C PHE A 73 -8.23 -2.88 -3.88
N SER A 74 -7.00 -3.41 -3.83
CA SER A 74 -6.68 -4.61 -3.06
C SER A 74 -6.07 -4.23 -1.71
N TYR A 75 -6.60 -4.79 -0.63
CA TYR A 75 -6.21 -4.57 0.76
C TYR A 75 -5.44 -5.79 1.27
N ASP A 76 -4.17 -5.90 0.87
CA ASP A 76 -3.31 -7.06 1.13
C ASP A 76 -2.31 -6.75 2.26
N TYR A 77 -2.83 -6.16 3.34
CA TYR A 77 -2.05 -5.76 4.50
C TYR A 77 -2.82 -5.95 5.79
N GLY A 78 -2.08 -6.03 6.90
CA GLY A 78 -2.62 -6.25 8.24
C GLY A 78 -2.31 -5.11 9.21
N PRO A 79 -2.78 -5.21 10.47
CA PRO A 79 -2.56 -4.18 11.48
C PRO A 79 -1.10 -3.78 11.71
N SER A 80 -0.15 -4.71 11.51
CA SER A 80 1.29 -4.47 11.69
C SER A 80 1.87 -3.49 10.66
N THR A 81 1.34 -3.45 9.45
CA THR A 81 1.78 -2.56 8.35
C THR A 81 0.76 -1.47 8.02
N LYS A 82 -0.37 -1.44 8.74
CA LYS A 82 -1.43 -0.44 8.59
C LYS A 82 -0.90 0.99 8.71
N VAL A 83 0.04 1.25 9.61
CA VAL A 83 0.59 2.60 9.84
C VAL A 83 1.31 3.18 8.61
N GLU A 84 1.79 2.32 7.73
CA GLU A 84 2.46 2.69 6.48
C GLU A 84 1.45 2.73 5.32
N LEU A 85 0.68 1.66 5.15
CA LEU A 85 -0.14 1.44 3.95
C LEU A 85 -1.51 2.10 4.01
N HIS A 86 -2.14 2.16 5.18
CA HIS A 86 -3.50 2.70 5.30
C HIS A 86 -3.58 4.20 4.98
N PRO A 87 -2.65 5.06 5.42
CA PRO A 87 -2.63 6.46 4.98
C PRO A 87 -2.50 6.60 3.45
N MET A 88 -1.75 5.71 2.80
CA MET A 88 -1.62 5.71 1.33
C MET A 88 -2.95 5.37 0.66
N VAL A 89 -3.64 4.35 1.16
CA VAL A 89 -4.99 3.99 0.68
C VAL A 89 -5.94 5.17 0.83
N LEU A 90 -5.98 5.80 2.00
CA LEU A 90 -6.89 6.92 2.26
C LEU A 90 -6.60 8.11 1.33
N ALA A 91 -5.32 8.43 1.08
CA ALA A 91 -4.94 9.50 0.16
C ALA A 91 -5.36 9.20 -1.29
N ALA A 92 -5.13 7.97 -1.76
CA ALA A 92 -5.55 7.55 -3.10
C ALA A 92 -7.07 7.52 -3.25
N MET A 93 -7.79 7.04 -2.23
CA MET A 93 -9.26 7.08 -2.20
C MET A 93 -9.78 8.52 -2.27
N ASP A 94 -9.23 9.43 -1.47
CA ASP A 94 -9.61 10.84 -1.48
C ASP A 94 -9.42 11.48 -2.86
N GLN A 95 -8.28 11.20 -3.51
CA GLN A 95 -7.99 11.68 -4.86
C GLN A 95 -9.04 11.22 -5.88
N VAL A 96 -9.40 9.93 -5.88
CA VAL A 96 -10.33 9.38 -6.88
C VAL A 96 -11.78 9.75 -6.59
N LEU A 97 -12.19 9.83 -5.32
CA LEU A 97 -13.56 10.18 -4.93
C LEU A 97 -13.89 11.64 -5.27
N LYS A 98 -12.91 12.55 -5.18
CA LYS A 98 -13.05 13.95 -5.64
C LYS A 98 -13.33 14.07 -7.14
N LYS A 99 -13.06 13.03 -7.92
CA LYS A 99 -13.30 12.97 -9.37
C LYS A 99 -14.61 12.24 -9.72
N ASP A 100 -15.44 11.93 -8.72
CA ASP A 100 -16.65 11.10 -8.87
C ASP A 100 -16.37 9.70 -9.44
N CYS A 101 -15.16 9.18 -9.19
CA CYS A 101 -14.84 7.79 -9.46
C CYS A 101 -15.41 6.89 -8.36
N LYS A 102 -15.51 5.60 -8.69
CA LYS A 102 -16.06 4.56 -7.82
C LYS A 102 -14.96 3.58 -7.44
N ILE A 103 -15.03 3.05 -6.23
CA ILE A 103 -14.03 2.14 -5.68
C ILE A 103 -14.68 0.83 -5.30
N VAL A 104 -14.06 -0.25 -5.75
CA VAL A 104 -14.36 -1.62 -5.37
C VAL A 104 -13.18 -2.14 -4.58
N GLY A 105 -13.38 -2.46 -3.31
CA GLY A 105 -12.37 -3.03 -2.45
C GLY A 105 -12.40 -4.56 -2.50
N MET A 106 -11.25 -5.21 -2.45
CA MET A 106 -11.12 -6.63 -2.19
C MET A 106 -9.91 -6.90 -1.30
N ALA A 107 -9.79 -8.12 -0.78
CA ALA A 107 -8.62 -8.52 0.00
C ALA A 107 -8.18 -9.95 -0.31
N LEU A 108 -6.87 -10.15 -0.38
CA LEU A 108 -6.21 -11.45 -0.34
C LEU A 108 -5.69 -11.80 1.06
N PHE A 109 -5.82 -10.88 2.03
CA PHE A 109 -5.53 -11.10 3.45
C PHE A 109 -6.83 -11.14 4.26
N PRO A 110 -6.98 -12.03 5.25
CA PRO A 110 -8.18 -12.10 6.08
C PRO A 110 -8.53 -10.78 6.77
N GLU A 111 -7.52 -10.03 7.23
CA GLU A 111 -7.67 -8.75 7.90
C GLU A 111 -8.07 -7.62 6.96
N GLY A 112 -7.78 -7.76 5.66
CA GLY A 112 -7.97 -6.72 4.66
C GLY A 112 -9.42 -6.27 4.49
N GLN A 113 -10.38 -7.20 4.64
CA GLN A 113 -11.81 -6.87 4.55
C GLN A 113 -12.22 -5.82 5.59
N ALA A 114 -11.78 -5.98 6.85
CA ALA A 114 -12.12 -5.03 7.92
C ALA A 114 -11.43 -3.68 7.72
N LEU A 115 -10.19 -3.69 7.19
CA LEU A 115 -9.45 -2.47 6.86
C LEU A 115 -10.08 -1.71 5.69
N CYS A 116 -10.68 -2.41 4.73
CA CYS A 116 -11.47 -1.81 3.67
C CYS A 116 -12.76 -1.16 4.21
N ASP A 117 -13.45 -1.81 5.14
CA ASP A 117 -14.63 -1.21 5.77
C ASP A 117 -14.26 0.04 6.58
N GLU A 118 -13.12 0.03 7.27
CA GLU A 118 -12.60 1.18 8.01
C GLU A 118 -12.25 2.35 7.09
N SER A 119 -11.56 2.10 5.97
CA SER A 119 -11.21 3.15 5.01
C SER A 119 -12.47 3.74 4.37
N PHE A 120 -13.46 2.91 4.05
CA PHE A 120 -14.74 3.35 3.49
C PHE A 120 -15.52 4.19 4.49
N ALA A 121 -15.58 3.77 5.75
CA ALA A 121 -16.21 4.55 6.82
C ALA A 121 -15.54 5.91 7.02
N THR A 122 -14.21 5.96 6.91
CA THR A 122 -13.45 7.21 6.96
C THR A 122 -13.76 8.10 5.76
N MET A 123 -13.77 7.55 4.55
CA MET A 123 -14.02 8.30 3.32
C MET A 123 -15.45 8.81 3.22
N MET A 124 -16.46 8.04 3.64
CA MET A 124 -17.85 8.52 3.68
C MET A 124 -18.08 9.64 4.71
N LYS A 125 -17.23 9.75 5.75
CA LYS A 125 -17.25 10.90 6.67
C LYS A 125 -16.64 12.16 6.01
N LEU A 126 -15.59 11.98 5.21
CA LEU A 126 -14.92 13.08 4.51
C LEU A 126 -15.65 13.53 3.23
N HIS A 127 -16.38 12.61 2.59
CA HIS A 127 -17.18 12.81 1.38
C HIS A 127 -18.63 12.38 1.63
N PRO A 128 -19.46 13.20 2.29
CA PRO A 128 -20.82 12.83 2.71
C PRO A 128 -21.78 12.51 1.56
N ASP A 129 -21.44 12.91 0.34
CA ASP A 129 -22.18 12.60 -0.89
C ASP A 129 -21.95 11.16 -1.37
N LYS A 130 -20.86 10.52 -0.98
CA LYS A 130 -20.48 9.16 -1.40
C LYS A 130 -21.19 8.10 -0.56
N LYS A 131 -21.67 7.03 -1.22
CA LYS A 131 -22.49 5.99 -0.59
C LYS A 131 -22.03 4.58 -0.91
N TYR A 132 -22.14 3.69 0.08
CA TYR A 132 -21.97 2.26 -0.14
C TYR A 132 -22.99 1.72 -1.16
N GLY A 133 -22.55 0.83 -2.05
CA GLY A 133 -23.35 0.23 -3.12
C GLY A 133 -23.45 1.10 -4.38
N VAL A 134 -23.13 2.40 -4.29
CA VAL A 134 -23.18 3.35 -5.42
C VAL A 134 -21.76 3.77 -5.84
N ASP A 135 -20.97 4.20 -4.86
CA ASP A 135 -19.61 4.72 -5.07
C ASP A 135 -18.55 3.80 -4.46
N LEU A 136 -18.90 3.10 -3.39
CA LEU A 136 -18.00 2.22 -2.65
C LEU A 136 -18.62 0.83 -2.52
N VAL A 137 -17.88 -0.22 -2.87
CA VAL A 137 -18.33 -1.62 -2.71
C VAL A 137 -17.19 -2.46 -2.17
N ASN A 138 -17.41 -3.23 -1.12
CA ASN A 138 -16.40 -4.12 -0.55
C ASN A 138 -16.74 -5.56 -0.96
N LEU A 139 -15.91 -6.20 -1.78
CA LEU A 139 -16.07 -7.61 -2.19
C LEU A 139 -15.65 -8.60 -1.10
N GLY A 140 -14.90 -8.13 -0.11
CA GLY A 140 -14.40 -8.94 1.00
C GLY A 140 -13.15 -9.73 0.69
N TYR A 141 -12.86 -10.67 1.59
CA TYR A 141 -11.67 -11.54 1.52
C TYR A 141 -11.91 -12.79 0.67
N LYS A 142 -10.91 -13.14 -0.15
CA LYS A 142 -10.83 -14.45 -0.81
C LYS A 142 -9.50 -15.13 -0.52
N ALA A 143 -9.59 -16.35 0.00
CA ALA A 143 -8.44 -17.21 0.22
C ALA A 143 -7.96 -17.81 -1.11
N GLY A 144 -6.64 -17.87 -1.29
CA GLY A 144 -6.02 -18.54 -2.44
C GLY A 144 -4.93 -17.74 -3.15
N ASN A 145 -4.54 -16.56 -2.63
CA ASN A 145 -3.41 -15.75 -3.10
C ASN A 145 -3.36 -15.64 -4.64
N GLU A 146 -2.30 -16.15 -5.28
CA GLU A 146 -2.12 -16.14 -6.74
C GLU A 146 -3.25 -16.84 -7.49
N GLY A 147 -3.87 -17.87 -6.88
CA GLY A 147 -5.04 -18.55 -7.44
C GLY A 147 -6.26 -17.63 -7.57
N VAL A 148 -6.42 -16.68 -6.65
CA VAL A 148 -7.48 -15.65 -6.73
C VAL A 148 -7.19 -14.69 -7.90
N LEU A 149 -5.93 -14.28 -8.09
CA LEU A 149 -5.51 -13.43 -9.21
C LEU A 149 -5.75 -14.09 -10.57
N VAL A 150 -5.43 -15.38 -10.70
CA VAL A 150 -5.74 -16.15 -11.92
C VAL A 150 -7.25 -16.26 -12.12
N SER A 151 -8.00 -16.56 -11.06
CA SER A 151 -9.45 -16.72 -11.12
C SER A 151 -10.16 -15.40 -11.47
N LEU A 152 -9.68 -14.26 -10.98
CA LEU A 152 -10.14 -12.92 -11.34
C LEU A 152 -10.07 -12.67 -12.85
N GLY A 153 -9.00 -13.16 -13.50
CA GLY A 153 -8.81 -13.05 -14.94
C GLY A 153 -9.71 -13.97 -15.77
N ILE A 154 -10.19 -15.08 -15.19
CA ILE A 154 -11.03 -16.08 -15.85
C ILE A 154 -12.51 -15.75 -15.66
N ASP A 155 -12.96 -15.60 -14.41
CA ASP A 155 -14.36 -15.38 -14.06
C ASP A 155 -14.50 -14.55 -12.78
N PHE A 156 -14.59 -13.23 -12.97
CA PHE A 156 -14.78 -12.29 -11.86
C PHE A 156 -16.09 -12.52 -11.10
N ARG A 157 -17.20 -12.79 -11.81
CA ARG A 157 -18.53 -12.94 -11.20
C ARG A 157 -18.72 -14.30 -10.53
N GLY A 158 -18.11 -15.35 -11.07
CA GLY A 158 -18.06 -16.65 -10.40
C GLY A 158 -17.22 -16.61 -9.12
N LEU A 159 -16.12 -15.85 -9.12
CA LEU A 159 -15.28 -15.67 -7.94
C LEU A 159 -15.99 -14.85 -6.84
N PHE A 160 -16.69 -13.78 -7.23
CA PHE A 160 -17.43 -12.89 -6.33
C PHE A 160 -18.94 -12.87 -6.67
N PRO A 161 -19.73 -13.85 -6.20
CA PRO A 161 -21.18 -13.85 -6.43
C PRO A 161 -21.92 -12.81 -5.58
N VAL A 162 -21.39 -12.50 -4.40
CA VAL A 162 -21.91 -11.52 -3.45
C VAL A 162 -20.77 -10.63 -2.93
N ASP A 163 -21.12 -9.44 -2.43
CA ASP A 163 -20.20 -8.56 -1.74
C ASP A 163 -19.97 -9.02 -0.28
N ALA A 164 -19.11 -8.32 0.46
CA ALA A 164 -18.80 -8.58 1.86
C ALA A 164 -20.03 -8.53 2.79
N ARG A 165 -21.12 -7.86 2.36
CA ARG A 165 -22.38 -7.75 3.10
C ARG A 165 -23.41 -8.78 2.66
N GLY A 166 -23.06 -9.69 1.74
CA GLY A 166 -23.96 -10.72 1.20
C GLY A 166 -24.91 -10.20 0.12
N THR A 167 -24.72 -8.99 -0.40
CA THR A 167 -25.53 -8.44 -1.49
C THR A 167 -25.06 -9.05 -2.82
N PRO A 168 -25.95 -9.65 -3.62
CA PRO A 168 -25.60 -10.14 -4.95
C PRO A 168 -25.00 -9.02 -5.80
N LEU A 169 -23.88 -9.28 -6.50
CA LEU A 169 -23.23 -8.26 -7.33
C LEU A 169 -24.14 -7.72 -8.44
N SER A 170 -25.10 -8.53 -8.90
CA SER A 170 -26.15 -8.13 -9.86
C SER A 170 -27.01 -6.97 -9.35
N ASP A 171 -27.20 -6.88 -8.03
CA ASP A 171 -28.12 -5.94 -7.40
C ASP A 171 -27.43 -4.61 -7.10
N ILE A 172 -26.10 -4.62 -7.05
CA ILE A 172 -25.26 -3.46 -6.71
C ILE A 172 -25.13 -2.52 -7.92
N PRO A 173 -25.69 -1.30 -7.87
CA PRO A 173 -25.67 -0.36 -8.99
C PRO A 173 -24.29 -0.06 -9.57
N ALA A 174 -23.26 0.02 -8.72
CA ALA A 174 -21.88 0.27 -9.15
C ALA A 174 -21.30 -0.85 -10.03
N LEU A 175 -21.75 -2.09 -9.86
CA LEU A 175 -21.16 -3.30 -10.45
C LEU A 175 -21.98 -3.93 -11.57
N ARG A 176 -23.17 -3.38 -11.89
CA ARG A 176 -24.08 -3.96 -12.90
C ARG A 176 -23.41 -4.22 -14.25
N LYS A 177 -22.53 -3.33 -14.68
CA LYS A 177 -21.83 -3.44 -15.99
C LYS A 177 -20.54 -4.25 -15.94
N ILE A 178 -20.10 -4.66 -14.75
CA ILE A 178 -18.76 -5.21 -14.50
C ILE A 178 -18.80 -6.72 -14.47
N THR A 179 -18.28 -7.32 -15.53
CA THR A 179 -18.32 -8.76 -15.80
C THR A 179 -16.96 -9.42 -15.69
N ARG A 180 -15.89 -8.65 -15.93
CA ARG A 180 -14.51 -9.12 -16.02
C ARG A 180 -13.55 -8.08 -15.44
N LEU A 181 -12.32 -8.50 -15.14
CA LEU A 181 -11.29 -7.63 -14.59
C LEU A 181 -10.93 -6.44 -15.51
N GLN A 182 -11.04 -6.60 -16.84
CA GLN A 182 -10.74 -5.55 -17.81
C GLN A 182 -11.80 -4.43 -17.84
N ASP A 183 -12.94 -4.60 -17.17
CA ASP A 183 -13.96 -3.54 -17.06
C ASP A 183 -13.57 -2.47 -16.02
N PHE A 184 -12.51 -2.70 -15.23
CA PHE A 184 -11.94 -1.71 -14.31
C PHE A 184 -10.94 -0.80 -15.03
N ASP A 185 -11.03 0.50 -14.76
CA ASP A 185 -10.14 1.51 -15.33
C ASP A 185 -8.75 1.53 -14.67
N LEU A 186 -8.67 1.10 -13.40
CA LEU A 186 -7.42 0.99 -12.65
C LEU A 186 -7.50 -0.12 -11.61
N VAL A 187 -6.41 -0.85 -11.45
CA VAL A 187 -6.18 -1.77 -10.34
C VAL A 187 -5.05 -1.22 -9.49
N ALA A 188 -5.30 -1.02 -8.19
CA ALA A 188 -4.33 -0.56 -7.22
C ALA A 188 -4.19 -1.62 -6.13
N SER A 189 -2.99 -2.21 -6.00
CA SER A 189 -2.66 -3.13 -4.91
C SER A 189 -1.93 -2.39 -3.80
N TYR A 190 -2.44 -2.52 -2.58
CA TYR A 190 -1.78 -2.05 -1.37
C TYR A 190 -1.42 -3.29 -0.57
N SER A 191 -0.14 -3.67 -0.59
CA SER A 191 0.30 -4.97 -0.11
C SER A 191 1.53 -4.88 0.79
N ALA A 192 1.57 -5.75 1.79
CA ALA A 192 2.73 -5.99 2.65
C ALA A 192 3.38 -7.37 2.41
N GLY A 193 3.05 -8.07 1.31
CA GLY A 193 3.68 -9.35 1.00
C GLY A 193 3.28 -10.02 -0.32
N TYR A 194 1.99 -10.03 -0.68
CA TYR A 194 1.45 -10.71 -1.87
C TYR A 194 0.64 -9.79 -2.77
#